data_AF-A0A173ZXS7-F1
#
_entry.id   AF-A0A173ZXS7-F1
#
_cell.length_a   1.000
_cell.length_b   1.000
_cell.length_c   1.000
_cell.angle_alpha   90.00
_cell.angle_beta   90.00
_cell.angle_gamma   90.00
#
_symmetry.space_group_name_H-M   'P 1'
#
loop_
_entity.id
_entity.type
_entity.pdbx_description
1 polymer ?
#
loop_
_entity_poly.entity_id
_entity_poly.type
_entity_poly.pdbx_seq_one_letter_code
_entity_poly.pdbx_strand_id
1 'polypeptide(L)'
;MHYEIYIDVVFFTNLLIDYILIRFTGILFRCGRSRKRALLGAAAGAVFSCWIIYLRSFLKSGIFLPALVLLHGGCAAGMLVIGCNLKRGSLLLKAILTLYFAAFLCGGFWEVIVSDKLTVKMFLILAAATWSGITALSYLMDSLRIRTKNIYPITIYYKGCGYPFQGFYDSGNLLMDSVNGKPVSVGTEKVLSEICSEETVSCLKHLKENPGESGKPGTAGLHPHFTFFHSIGKEQGMMLAVTFERLCIQTPAEVVCIDNPVFAFSFETSAFGKEYEVLLNSRLL
;
A
#
# COMPACT_ATOMS: atom_id res chain seq x y z
N MET A 1 -37.32 -0.17 -34.77
CA MET A 1 -36.89 -1.05 -33.66
C MET A 1 -36.87 -0.22 -32.39
N HIS A 2 -37.68 -0.57 -31.39
CA HIS A 2 -37.55 -0.02 -30.04
C HIS A 2 -36.47 -0.83 -29.32
N TYR A 3 -35.39 -0.17 -28.90
CA TYR A 3 -34.40 -0.76 -28.00
C TYR A 3 -34.84 -0.47 -26.57
N GLU A 4 -35.16 -1.51 -25.80
CA GLU A 4 -35.38 -1.38 -24.37
C GLU A 4 -34.03 -1.44 -23.65
N ILE A 5 -33.68 -0.35 -22.97
CA ILE A 5 -32.47 -0.27 -22.14
C ILE A 5 -32.88 -0.37 -20.68
N TYR A 6 -32.47 -1.45 -20.03
CA TYR A 6 -32.66 -1.70 -18.60
C TYR A 6 -31.58 -0.96 -17.81
N ILE A 7 -31.90 0.22 -17.28
CA ILE A 7 -30.94 1.10 -16.58
C ILE A 7 -30.35 0.43 -15.34
N ASP A 8 -31.12 -0.37 -14.63
CA ASP A 8 -30.68 -1.21 -13.52
C ASP A 8 -29.59 -2.20 -13.96
N VAL A 9 -29.80 -2.91 -15.08
CA VAL A 9 -28.80 -3.84 -15.63
C VAL A 9 -27.53 -3.09 -16.05
N VAL A 10 -27.67 -1.92 -16.67
CA VAL A 10 -26.52 -1.08 -17.03
C VAL A 10 -25.77 -0.61 -15.78
N PHE A 11 -26.47 -0.21 -14.73
CA PHE A 11 -25.86 0.23 -13.49
C PHE A 11 -25.06 -0.90 -12.85
N PHE A 12 -25.66 -2.08 -12.67
CA PHE A 12 -24.99 -3.20 -11.99
C PHE A 12 -23.82 -3.78 -12.81
N THR A 13 -23.94 -3.83 -14.14
CA THR A 13 -22.83 -4.31 -14.99
C THR A 13 -21.65 -3.35 -14.95
N ASN A 14 -21.89 -2.03 -15.06
CA ASN A 14 -20.82 -1.03 -14.93
C ASN A 14 -20.22 -1.01 -13.52
N LEU A 15 -21.04 -1.09 -12.47
CA LEU A 15 -20.55 -1.16 -11.09
C LEU A 15 -19.57 -2.32 -10.90
N LEU A 16 -19.90 -3.50 -11.44
CA LEU A 16 -19.06 -4.68 -11.34
C LEU A 16 -17.76 -4.53 -12.15
N ILE A 17 -17.85 -4.10 -13.40
CA ILE A 17 -16.70 -3.93 -14.29
C ILE A 17 -15.76 -2.84 -13.76
N ASP A 18 -16.29 -1.67 -13.41
CA ASP A 18 -15.50 -0.56 -12.87
C ASP A 18 -14.83 -0.95 -11.55
N TYR A 19 -15.50 -1.72 -10.69
CA TYR A 19 -14.89 -2.21 -9.46
C TYR A 19 -13.70 -3.13 -9.74
N ILE A 20 -13.84 -4.08 -10.67
CA ILE A 20 -12.76 -4.99 -11.07
C ILE A 20 -11.59 -4.19 -11.66
N LEU A 21 -11.86 -3.26 -12.57
CA LEU A 21 -10.85 -2.42 -13.22
C LEU A 21 -10.10 -1.54 -12.21
N ILE A 22 -10.81 -0.82 -11.33
CA ILE A 22 -10.19 0.02 -10.29
C ILE A 22 -9.30 -0.81 -9.38
N ARG A 23 -9.74 -2.02 -8.98
CA ARG A 23 -8.94 -2.91 -8.13
C ARG A 23 -7.71 -3.43 -8.86
N PHE A 24 -7.84 -3.82 -10.12
CA PHE A 24 -6.72 -4.24 -10.95
C PHE A 24 -5.69 -3.10 -11.13
N THR A 25 -6.14 -1.91 -11.51
CA THR A 25 -5.27 -0.73 -11.64
C THR A 25 -4.62 -0.36 -10.31
N GLY A 26 -5.35 -0.45 -9.19
CA GLY A 26 -4.81 -0.23 -7.85
C GLY A 26 -3.67 -1.20 -7.50
N ILE A 27 -3.81 -2.48 -7.83
CA ILE A 27 -2.75 -3.48 -7.64
C ILE A 27 -1.52 -3.13 -8.49
N LEU A 28 -1.71 -2.85 -9.77
CA LEU A 28 -0.61 -2.58 -10.72
C LEU A 28 0.19 -1.33 -10.34
N PHE A 29 -0.49 -0.26 -9.91
CA PHE A 29 0.13 0.99 -9.48
C PHE A 29 0.40 1.07 -7.97
N ARG A 30 0.14 0.00 -7.22
CA ARG A 30 0.31 -0.07 -5.76
C ARG A 30 -0.40 1.07 -5.00
N CYS A 31 -1.59 1.43 -5.45
CA CYS A 31 -2.43 2.46 -4.87
C CYS A 31 -3.84 1.89 -4.57
N GLY A 32 -4.64 2.55 -3.73
CA GLY A 32 -6.05 2.17 -3.62
C GLY A 32 -6.37 0.83 -2.96
N ARG A 33 -5.70 0.45 -1.86
CA ARG A 33 -5.99 -0.82 -1.14
C ARG A 33 -7.37 -0.87 -0.46
N SER A 34 -8.05 0.26 -0.29
CA SER A 34 -9.35 0.32 0.38
C SER A 34 -10.48 -0.17 -0.51
N ARG A 35 -11.10 -1.30 -0.13
CA ARG A 35 -12.27 -1.88 -0.83
C ARG A 35 -13.45 -0.89 -0.89
N LYS A 36 -13.65 -0.13 0.20
CA LYS A 36 -14.73 0.88 0.30
C LYS A 36 -14.55 1.99 -0.74
N ARG A 37 -13.31 2.48 -0.87
CA ARG A 37 -13.00 3.53 -1.85
C ARG A 37 -13.16 3.03 -3.28
N ALA A 38 -12.66 1.83 -3.56
CA ALA A 38 -12.84 1.22 -4.88
C ALA A 38 -14.32 1.07 -5.24
N LEU A 39 -15.16 0.65 -4.30
CA LEU A 39 -16.60 0.58 -4.49
C LEU A 39 -17.24 1.96 -4.75
N LEU A 40 -16.84 2.99 -4.01
CA LEU A 40 -17.31 4.36 -4.24
C LEU A 40 -16.91 4.90 -5.61
N GLY A 41 -15.66 4.63 -6.03
CA GLY A 41 -15.18 4.99 -7.36
C GLY A 41 -15.99 4.29 -8.46
N ALA A 42 -16.24 2.99 -8.30
CA ALA A 42 -17.06 2.22 -9.24
C ALA A 42 -18.51 2.67 -9.28
N ALA A 43 -19.10 3.01 -8.12
CA ALA A 43 -20.46 3.54 -8.05
C ALA A 43 -20.57 4.90 -8.76
N ALA A 44 -19.57 5.78 -8.59
CA ALA A 44 -19.51 7.05 -9.33
C ALA A 44 -19.44 6.82 -10.84
N GLY A 45 -18.66 5.83 -11.29
CA GLY A 45 -18.60 5.37 -12.68
C GLY A 45 -19.94 4.88 -13.21
N ALA A 46 -20.57 3.95 -12.51
CA ALA A 46 -21.86 3.38 -12.89
C ALA A 46 -22.97 4.44 -13.00
N VAL A 47 -23.05 5.37 -12.02
CA VAL A 47 -23.99 6.50 -12.07
C VAL A 47 -23.70 7.38 -13.30
N PHE A 48 -22.43 7.68 -13.55
CA PHE A 48 -22.03 8.48 -14.70
C PHE A 48 -22.39 7.81 -16.03
N SER A 49 -22.16 6.50 -16.17
CA SER A 49 -22.53 5.73 -17.36
C SER A 49 -24.04 5.77 -17.60
N CYS A 50 -24.87 5.64 -16.56
CA CYS A 50 -26.32 5.80 -16.67
C CYS A 50 -26.70 7.23 -17.10
N TRP A 51 -26.02 8.24 -16.53
CA TRP A 51 -26.27 9.64 -16.88
C TRP A 51 -25.91 9.97 -18.33
N ILE A 52 -24.83 9.39 -18.87
CA ILE A 52 -24.44 9.55 -20.28
C ILE A 52 -25.51 9.00 -21.23
N ILE A 53 -26.08 7.84 -20.92
CA ILE A 53 -27.17 7.25 -21.72
C ILE A 53 -28.38 8.17 -21.71
N TYR A 54 -28.76 8.68 -20.53
CA TYR A 54 -29.85 9.64 -20.40
C TYR A 54 -29.59 10.93 -21.19
N LEU A 55 -28.38 11.49 -21.07
CA LEU A 55 -27.97 12.72 -21.76
C LEU A 55 -28.00 12.56 -23.29
N ARG A 56 -27.54 11.41 -23.81
CA ARG A 56 -27.60 11.08 -25.24
C ARG A 56 -29.02 10.94 -25.74
N SER A 57 -29.92 10.39 -24.92
CA SER A 57 -31.34 10.30 -25.25
C SER A 57 -32.04 11.67 -25.25
N PHE A 58 -31.59 12.59 -24.40
CA PHE A 58 -32.17 13.93 -24.26
C PHE A 58 -31.67 14.91 -25.34
N LEU A 59 -30.38 14.87 -25.68
CA LEU A 59 -29.77 15.75 -26.68
C LEU A 59 -29.98 15.21 -28.10
N LYS A 60 -31.12 15.56 -28.72
CA LYS A 60 -31.47 15.21 -30.11
C LYS A 60 -30.44 15.62 -31.17
N SER A 61 -29.62 16.65 -30.90
CA SER A 61 -28.65 17.19 -31.85
C SER A 61 -27.30 16.46 -31.89
N GLY A 62 -27.14 15.37 -31.13
CA GLY A 62 -25.88 14.63 -31.04
C GLY A 62 -24.84 15.38 -30.20
N ILE A 63 -24.13 14.64 -29.35
CA ILE A 63 -23.02 15.18 -28.57
C ILE A 63 -21.78 15.25 -29.48
N PHE A 64 -21.09 16.39 -29.50
CA PHE A 64 -19.82 16.55 -30.20
C PHE A 64 -18.83 15.48 -29.73
N LEU A 65 -18.33 14.65 -30.66
CA LEU A 65 -17.49 13.48 -30.37
C LEU A 65 -16.31 13.78 -29.41
N PRO A 66 -15.53 14.87 -29.60
CA PRO A 66 -14.47 15.23 -28.66
C PRO A 66 -14.97 15.53 -27.24
N ALA A 67 -16.14 16.15 -27.09
CA ALA A 67 -16.72 16.40 -25.78
C ALA A 67 -17.09 15.08 -25.07
N LEU A 68 -17.61 14.10 -25.81
CA LEU A 68 -17.91 12.76 -25.27
C LEU A 68 -16.65 12.03 -24.80
N VAL A 69 -15.57 12.10 -25.57
CA VAL A 69 -14.28 11.49 -25.21
C VAL A 69 -13.70 12.16 -23.95
N LEU A 70 -13.72 13.49 -23.88
CA LEU A 70 -13.27 14.24 -22.70
C LEU A 70 -14.10 13.90 -21.46
N LEU A 71 -15.41 13.73 -21.64
CA LEU A 71 -16.35 13.38 -20.57
C LEU A 71 -16.05 11.98 -20.01
N HIS A 72 -15.80 10.98 -20.88
CA HIS A 72 -15.36 9.64 -20.44
C HIS A 72 -13.99 9.69 -19.75
N GLY A 73 -13.03 10.45 -20.29
CA GLY A 73 -11.70 10.63 -19.67
C GLY A 73 -11.79 11.27 -18.29
N GLY A 74 -12.67 12.27 -18.13
CA GLY A 74 -12.95 12.92 -16.86
C GLY A 74 -13.58 11.97 -15.84
N CYS A 75 -14.51 11.11 -16.27
CA CYS A 75 -15.08 10.07 -15.42
C CYS A 75 -14.01 9.06 -14.97
N ALA A 76 -13.22 8.52 -15.90
CA ALA A 76 -12.13 7.60 -15.58
C ALA A 76 -11.14 8.21 -14.57
N ALA A 77 -10.78 9.48 -14.76
CA ALA A 77 -9.95 10.21 -13.80
C ALA A 77 -10.63 10.32 -12.43
N GLY A 78 -11.90 10.72 -12.38
CA GLY A 78 -12.67 10.84 -11.13
C GLY A 78 -12.79 9.51 -10.36
N MET A 79 -13.12 8.43 -11.06
CA MET A 79 -13.18 7.08 -10.51
C MET A 79 -11.84 6.66 -9.88
N LEU A 80 -10.72 6.92 -10.57
CA LEU A 80 -9.38 6.58 -10.10
C LEU A 80 -8.93 7.46 -8.92
N VAL A 81 -9.31 8.74 -8.89
CA VAL A 81 -9.03 9.63 -7.75
C VAL A 81 -9.77 9.12 -6.51
N ILE A 82 -11.07 8.83 -6.64
CA ILE A 82 -11.91 8.34 -5.55
C ILE A 82 -11.43 6.95 -5.09
N GLY A 83 -11.35 6.02 -6.04
CA GLY A 83 -11.05 4.61 -5.82
C GLY A 83 -9.62 4.32 -5.38
N CYS A 84 -8.65 4.92 -6.08
CA CYS A 84 -7.24 4.61 -5.90
C CYS A 84 -6.45 5.64 -5.10
N ASN A 85 -7.05 6.76 -4.71
CA ASN A 85 -6.35 7.90 -4.09
C ASN A 85 -5.26 8.52 -4.97
N LEU A 86 -5.39 8.38 -6.28
CA LEU A 86 -4.40 8.92 -7.20
C LEU A 86 -4.53 10.45 -7.23
N LYS A 87 -3.43 11.14 -6.92
CA LYS A 87 -3.31 12.59 -7.06
C LYS A 87 -3.01 12.94 -8.53
N ARG A 88 -3.35 14.17 -8.93
CA ARG A 88 -3.08 14.69 -10.29
C ARG A 88 -1.58 14.53 -10.62
N GLY A 89 -1.27 14.14 -11.86
CA GLY A 89 0.11 14.00 -12.34
C GLY A 89 0.30 12.83 -13.31
N SER A 90 1.56 12.53 -13.62
CA SER A 90 1.94 11.47 -14.57
C SER A 90 1.49 10.07 -14.13
N LEU A 91 1.38 9.82 -12.83
CA LEU A 91 0.87 8.55 -12.30
C LEU A 91 -0.63 8.36 -12.60
N LEU A 92 -1.44 9.42 -12.47
CA LEU A 92 -2.86 9.38 -12.82
C LEU A 92 -3.04 9.16 -14.32
N LEU A 93 -2.25 9.83 -15.17
CA LEU A 93 -2.28 9.61 -16.62
C LEU A 93 -1.95 8.16 -16.98
N LYS A 94 -0.88 7.59 -16.40
CA LYS A 94 -0.53 6.17 -16.59
C LYS A 94 -1.67 5.25 -16.15
N ALA A 95 -2.31 5.53 -15.02
CA ALA A 95 -3.43 4.75 -14.52
C ALA A 95 -4.66 4.82 -15.44
N ILE A 96 -4.98 6.00 -15.99
CA ILE A 96 -6.05 6.17 -16.98
C ILE A 96 -5.76 5.35 -18.24
N LEU A 97 -4.53 5.41 -18.76
CA LEU A 97 -4.13 4.63 -19.94
C LEU A 97 -4.22 3.12 -19.67
N THR A 98 -3.77 2.66 -18.51
CA THR A 98 -3.89 1.25 -18.11
C THR A 98 -5.34 0.83 -17.94
N LEU A 99 -6.19 1.67 -17.33
CA LEU A 99 -7.62 1.39 -17.18
C LEU A 99 -8.28 1.21 -18.55
N TYR A 100 -8.03 2.12 -19.49
CA TYR A 100 -8.57 2.01 -20.85
C TYR A 100 -8.03 0.80 -21.61
N PHE A 101 -6.73 0.51 -21.48
CA PHE A 101 -6.15 -0.67 -22.11
C PHE A 101 -6.77 -1.96 -21.55
N ALA A 102 -6.94 -2.05 -20.23
CA ALA A 102 -7.62 -3.17 -19.58
C ALA A 102 -9.09 -3.28 -20.01
N ALA A 103 -9.81 -2.17 -20.06
CA ALA A 103 -11.20 -2.13 -20.53
C ALA A 103 -11.31 -2.57 -22.01
N PHE A 104 -10.37 -2.14 -22.86
CA PHE A 104 -10.29 -2.55 -24.27
C PHE A 104 -10.05 -4.06 -24.40
N LEU A 105 -9.09 -4.62 -23.65
CA LEU A 105 -8.85 -6.07 -23.64
C LEU A 105 -10.06 -6.85 -23.13
N CYS A 106 -10.72 -6.36 -22.07
CA CYS A 106 -11.96 -6.95 -21.57
C CYS A 106 -13.07 -6.89 -22.62
N GLY A 107 -13.21 -5.78 -23.35
CA GLY A 107 -14.18 -5.63 -24.44
C GLY A 107 -13.90 -6.56 -25.62
N GLY A 108 -12.64 -6.71 -26.04
CA GLY A 108 -12.27 -7.66 -27.09
C GLY A 108 -12.49 -9.11 -26.68
N PHE A 109 -12.15 -9.46 -25.43
CA PHE A 109 -12.45 -10.78 -24.86
C PHE A 109 -13.96 -11.03 -24.77
N TRP A 110 -14.73 -10.00 -24.41
CA TRP A 110 -16.19 -10.04 -24.40
C TRP A 110 -16.76 -10.36 -25.77
N GLU A 111 -16.29 -9.67 -26.82
CA GLU A 111 -16.75 -9.88 -28.20
C GLU A 111 -16.49 -11.32 -28.69
N VAL A 112 -15.33 -11.89 -28.36
CA VAL A 112 -14.99 -13.28 -28.72
C VAL A 112 -15.91 -14.30 -28.03
N ILE A 113 -16.24 -14.10 -26.74
CA ILE A 113 -17.08 -15.03 -25.97
C ILE A 113 -18.58 -14.87 -26.30
N VAL A 114 -19.03 -13.66 -26.65
CA VAL A 114 -20.43 -13.33 -26.99
C VAL A 114 -20.91 -13.97 -28.31
N SER A 115 -20.03 -14.68 -29.03
CA SER A 115 -20.45 -15.54 -30.15
C SER A 115 -21.40 -16.67 -29.70
N ASP A 116 -21.43 -17.01 -28.41
CA ASP A 116 -22.43 -17.91 -27.80
C ASP A 116 -23.49 -17.15 -26.99
N LYS A 117 -24.69 -17.75 -26.84
CA LYS A 117 -25.82 -17.24 -26.02
C LYS A 117 -25.47 -17.17 -24.53
N LEU A 118 -24.75 -16.13 -24.14
CA LEU A 118 -24.34 -15.84 -22.78
C LEU A 118 -25.55 -15.53 -21.89
N THR A 119 -25.77 -16.37 -20.89
CA THR A 119 -26.75 -16.11 -19.82
C THR A 119 -26.09 -15.27 -18.71
N VAL A 120 -26.88 -14.46 -17.99
CA VAL A 120 -26.42 -13.69 -16.80
C VAL A 120 -25.58 -14.53 -15.83
N LYS A 121 -25.90 -15.82 -15.67
CA LYS A 121 -25.13 -16.77 -14.86
C LYS A 121 -23.67 -16.91 -15.30
N MET A 122 -23.42 -17.02 -16.61
CA MET A 122 -22.07 -17.19 -17.15
C MET A 122 -21.26 -15.89 -17.06
N PHE A 123 -21.92 -14.73 -17.21
CA PHE A 123 -21.29 -13.43 -16.88
C PHE A 123 -20.79 -13.37 -15.43
N LEU A 124 -21.65 -13.76 -14.47
CA LEU A 124 -21.28 -13.77 -13.05
C LEU A 124 -20.15 -14.74 -12.74
N ILE A 125 -20.11 -15.91 -13.40
CA ILE A 125 -19.01 -16.89 -13.26
C ILE A 125 -17.69 -16.29 -13.78
N LEU A 126 -17.69 -15.68 -14.97
CA LEU A 126 -16.50 -15.05 -15.54
C LEU A 126 -16.01 -13.88 -14.67
N ALA A 127 -16.93 -13.07 -14.15
CA ALA A 127 -16.59 -12.00 -13.20
C ALA A 127 -15.99 -12.54 -11.89
N ALA A 128 -16.53 -13.63 -11.35
CA ALA A 128 -15.99 -14.28 -10.16
C ALA A 128 -14.60 -14.90 -10.42
N ALA A 129 -14.40 -15.52 -11.58
CA ALA A 129 -13.12 -16.11 -11.98
C ALA A 129 -12.04 -15.03 -12.15
N THR A 130 -12.35 -13.94 -12.86
CA THR A 130 -11.45 -12.79 -13.02
C THR A 130 -11.12 -12.13 -11.68
N TRP A 131 -12.11 -11.93 -10.81
CA TRP A 131 -11.90 -11.42 -9.47
C TRP A 131 -10.96 -12.29 -8.63
N SER A 132 -11.16 -13.60 -8.68
CA SER A 132 -10.32 -14.58 -7.97
C SER A 132 -8.89 -14.58 -8.54
N GLY A 133 -8.74 -14.53 -9.86
CA GLY A 133 -7.44 -14.44 -10.53
C GLY A 133 -6.67 -13.18 -10.17
N ILE A 134 -7.33 -12.01 -10.15
CA ILE A 134 -6.70 -10.74 -9.72
C ILE A 134 -6.26 -10.81 -8.26
N THR A 135 -7.07 -11.41 -7.40
CA THR A 135 -6.75 -11.58 -5.98
C THR A 135 -5.53 -12.50 -5.80
N ALA A 136 -5.53 -13.65 -6.48
CA ALA A 136 -4.40 -14.59 -6.46
C ALA A 136 -3.12 -13.95 -7.01
N LEU A 137 -3.20 -13.19 -8.10
CA LEU A 137 -2.08 -12.45 -8.67
C LEU A 137 -1.54 -11.41 -7.68
N SER A 138 -2.41 -10.69 -6.96
CA SER A 138 -1.97 -9.75 -5.92
C SER A 138 -1.17 -10.45 -4.82
N TYR A 139 -1.63 -11.60 -4.33
CA TYR A 139 -0.90 -12.38 -3.32
C TYR A 139 0.43 -12.90 -3.87
N LEU A 140 0.45 -13.38 -5.11
CA LEU A 140 1.67 -13.83 -5.77
C LEU A 140 2.68 -12.69 -5.93
N MET A 141 2.24 -11.51 -6.34
CA MET A 141 3.11 -10.33 -6.47
C MET A 141 3.69 -9.89 -5.12
N ASP A 142 2.88 -9.88 -4.06
CA ASP A 142 3.35 -9.56 -2.71
C ASP A 142 4.33 -10.64 -2.21
N SER A 143 4.06 -11.93 -2.44
CA SER A 143 4.95 -13.05 -2.07
C SER A 143 6.30 -13.01 -2.82
N LEU A 144 6.27 -12.80 -4.14
CA LEU A 144 7.49 -12.64 -4.94
C LEU A 144 8.29 -11.43 -4.50
N ARG A 145 7.64 -10.33 -4.10
CA ARG A 145 8.34 -9.15 -3.57
C ARG A 145 9.05 -9.46 -2.26
N ILE A 146 8.39 -10.15 -1.33
CA ILE A 146 9.01 -10.57 -0.06
C ILE A 146 10.25 -11.42 -0.36
N ARG A 147 10.12 -12.39 -1.28
CA ARG A 147 11.22 -13.31 -1.64
C ARG A 147 12.38 -12.64 -2.39
N THR A 148 12.10 -11.68 -3.26
CA THR A 148 13.13 -11.07 -4.14
C THR A 148 13.79 -9.85 -3.53
N LYS A 149 13.07 -9.10 -2.70
CA LYS A 149 13.57 -7.87 -2.08
C LYS A 149 13.95 -8.02 -0.62
N ASN A 150 13.73 -9.18 0.01
CA ASN A 150 13.95 -9.37 1.45
C ASN A 150 13.22 -8.32 2.31
N ILE A 151 12.05 -7.85 1.88
CA ILE A 151 11.23 -6.89 2.64
C ILE A 151 10.04 -7.63 3.23
N TYR A 152 9.91 -7.57 4.54
CA TYR A 152 8.89 -8.27 5.32
C TYR A 152 7.96 -7.27 6.00
N PRO A 153 6.63 -7.49 6.00
CA PRO A 153 5.73 -6.78 6.88
C PRO A 153 6.09 -7.07 8.34
N ILE A 154 6.21 -6.03 9.15
CA ILE A 154 6.51 -6.14 10.57
C ILE A 154 5.48 -5.40 11.41
N THR A 155 5.32 -5.82 12.66
CA THR A 155 4.51 -5.11 13.66
C THR A 155 5.33 -4.93 14.92
N ILE A 156 5.53 -3.67 15.34
CA ILE A 156 6.22 -3.31 16.57
C ILE A 156 5.17 -3.01 17.63
N TYR A 157 5.29 -3.61 18.81
CA TYR A 157 4.37 -3.41 19.93
C TYR A 157 4.98 -2.53 21.00
N TYR A 158 4.21 -1.54 21.43
CA TYR A 158 4.57 -0.63 22.51
C TYR A 158 3.31 -0.16 23.24
N LYS A 159 3.33 -0.18 24.58
CA LYS A 159 2.19 0.13 25.45
C LYS A 159 0.93 -0.69 25.09
N GLY A 160 1.12 -1.95 24.69
CA GLY A 160 0.03 -2.84 24.26
C GLY A 160 -0.57 -2.54 22.88
N CYS A 161 -0.09 -1.51 22.17
CA CYS A 161 -0.54 -1.16 20.81
C CYS A 161 0.44 -1.69 19.77
N GLY A 162 -0.08 -2.25 18.66
CA GLY A 162 0.70 -2.76 17.54
C GLY A 162 0.75 -1.77 16.37
N TYR A 163 1.96 -1.47 15.89
CA TYR A 163 2.22 -0.50 14.84
C TYR A 163 2.84 -1.19 13.61
N PRO A 164 2.17 -1.19 12.44
CA PRO A 164 2.63 -1.92 11.25
C PRO A 164 3.63 -1.12 10.40
N PHE A 165 4.74 -1.75 10.01
CA PHE A 165 5.78 -1.18 9.14
C PHE A 165 6.30 -2.20 8.10
N GLN A 166 7.22 -1.78 7.23
CA GLN A 166 7.99 -2.67 6.36
C GLN A 166 9.45 -2.73 6.82
N GLY A 167 9.95 -3.94 7.07
CA GLY A 167 11.34 -4.20 7.47
C GLY A 167 12.13 -4.89 6.36
N PHE A 168 13.26 -4.32 5.96
CA PHE A 168 14.22 -4.97 5.07
C PHE A 168 15.15 -5.87 5.88
N TYR A 169 15.15 -7.16 5.60
CA TYR A 169 16.11 -8.11 6.16
C TYR A 169 17.48 -7.87 5.54
N ASP A 170 18.33 -7.22 6.32
CA ASP A 170 19.67 -6.85 5.93
C ASP A 170 20.67 -7.89 6.45
N SER A 171 21.13 -8.77 5.57
CA SER A 171 22.17 -9.75 5.88
C SER A 171 23.50 -9.09 6.30
N GLY A 172 23.71 -7.81 5.96
CA GLY A 172 24.87 -7.03 6.39
C GLY A 172 24.72 -6.42 7.78
N ASN A 173 23.50 -6.34 8.31
CA ASN A 173 23.27 -5.82 9.65
C ASN A 173 23.59 -6.90 10.71
N LEU A 174 24.78 -6.77 11.28
CA LEU A 174 25.32 -7.63 12.35
C LEU A 174 25.39 -6.90 13.70
N LEU A 175 24.68 -5.78 13.85
CA LEU A 175 24.74 -4.95 15.06
C LEU A 175 24.23 -5.73 16.27
N MET A 176 25.02 -5.66 17.33
CA MET A 176 24.69 -6.27 18.62
C MET A 176 24.71 -5.16 19.66
N ASP A 177 23.71 -5.16 20.52
CA ASP A 177 23.64 -4.23 21.64
C ASP A 177 24.73 -4.60 22.66
N SER A 178 25.59 -3.64 22.98
CA SER A 178 26.65 -3.82 23.97
C SER A 178 26.12 -4.03 25.39
N VAL A 179 24.88 -3.63 25.68
CA VAL A 179 24.30 -3.71 27.03
C VAL A 179 23.70 -5.10 27.31
N ASN A 180 22.91 -5.64 26.39
CA ASN A 180 22.19 -6.91 26.60
C ASN A 180 22.56 -8.02 25.61
N GLY A 181 23.47 -7.76 24.66
CA GLY A 181 23.92 -8.76 23.69
C GLY A 181 22.85 -9.18 22.68
N LYS A 182 21.77 -8.42 22.52
CA LYS A 182 20.70 -8.72 21.55
C LYS A 182 21.00 -8.13 20.17
N PRO A 183 20.47 -8.74 19.10
CA PRO A 183 20.53 -8.15 17.76
C PRO A 183 19.79 -6.82 17.71
N VAL A 184 20.40 -5.84 17.03
CA VAL A 184 19.86 -4.48 16.90
C VAL A 184 19.33 -4.26 15.50
N SER A 185 18.04 -3.95 15.41
CA SER A 185 17.43 -3.45 14.17
C SER A 185 17.55 -1.92 14.11
N VAL A 186 17.62 -1.34 12.91
CA VAL A 186 17.73 0.13 12.76
C VAL A 186 16.43 0.68 12.18
N GLY A 187 15.77 1.59 12.90
CA GLY A 187 14.57 2.29 12.46
C GLY A 187 14.88 3.70 11.96
N THR A 188 14.03 4.20 11.07
CA THR A 188 13.98 5.64 10.74
C THR A 188 13.32 6.44 11.85
N GLU A 189 13.56 7.77 11.87
CA GLU A 189 12.85 8.70 12.75
C GLU A 189 11.31 8.58 12.63
N LYS A 190 10.82 8.29 11.42
CA LYS A 190 9.38 8.11 11.15
C LYS A 190 8.77 7.03 12.04
N VAL A 191 9.44 5.89 12.20
CA VAL A 191 8.99 4.80 13.08
C VAL A 191 8.83 5.29 14.50
N LEU A 192 9.80 6.06 15.00
CA LEU A 192 9.75 6.61 16.35
C LEU A 192 8.60 7.61 16.51
N SER A 193 8.36 8.48 15.53
CA SER A 193 7.26 9.46 15.55
C SER A 193 5.86 8.86 15.44
N GLU A 194 5.72 7.68 14.83
CA GLU A 194 4.43 6.99 14.73
C GLU A 194 4.12 6.18 16.00
N ILE A 195 5.14 5.65 16.68
CA ILE A 195 4.98 4.84 17.90
C ILE A 195 4.90 5.72 19.16
N CYS A 196 5.72 6.76 19.25
CA CYS A 196 5.90 7.57 20.46
C CYS A 196 5.26 8.97 20.34
N SER A 197 4.98 9.61 21.49
CA SER A 197 4.51 11.00 21.52
C SER A 197 5.62 11.98 21.08
N GLU A 198 5.24 13.15 20.56
CA GLU A 198 6.18 14.19 20.14
C GLU A 198 7.17 14.59 21.25
N GLU A 199 6.69 14.67 22.50
CA GLU A 199 7.52 14.92 23.69
C GLU A 199 8.60 13.85 23.89
N THR A 200 8.24 12.57 23.71
CA THR A 200 9.18 11.45 23.85
C THR A 200 10.22 11.49 22.74
N VAL A 201 9.81 11.78 21.50
CA VAL A 201 10.74 11.91 20.36
C VAL A 201 11.70 13.07 20.56
N SER A 202 11.20 14.22 21.02
CA SER A 202 12.02 15.39 21.32
C SER A 202 13.03 15.10 22.44
N CYS A 203 12.59 14.41 23.50
CA CYS A 203 13.47 13.99 24.59
C CYS A 203 14.58 13.03 24.09
N LEU A 204 14.25 12.06 23.25
CA LEU A 204 15.23 11.14 22.67
C LEU A 204 16.23 11.85 21.74
N LYS A 205 15.77 12.85 20.96
CA LYS A 205 16.66 13.69 20.16
C LYS A 205 17.63 14.49 21.05
N HIS A 206 17.11 15.11 22.11
CA HIS A 206 17.94 15.86 23.06
C HIS A 206 18.98 14.97 23.74
N LEU A 207 18.60 13.76 24.14
CA LEU A 207 19.52 12.76 24.71
C LEU A 207 20.64 12.38 23.74
N LYS A 208 20.33 12.24 22.44
CA LYS A 208 21.35 11.97 21.41
C LYS A 208 22.35 13.11 21.29
N GLU A 209 21.90 14.36 21.36
CA GLU A 209 22.76 15.55 21.25
C GLU A 209 23.57 15.83 22.53
N ASN A 210 23.01 15.49 23.69
CA ASN A 210 23.60 15.72 25.01
C ASN A 210 23.71 14.41 25.83
N PRO A 211 24.62 13.49 25.47
CA PRO A 211 24.73 12.17 26.11
C PRO A 211 25.10 12.18 27.60
N GLY A 212 25.49 13.34 28.15
CA GLY A 212 25.86 13.51 29.56
C GLY A 212 24.71 13.80 30.52
N GLU A 213 23.49 14.07 30.03
CA GLU A 213 22.33 14.31 30.89
C GLU A 213 21.65 12.99 31.29
N SER A 214 21.84 12.56 32.53
CA SER A 214 21.13 11.41 33.08
C SER A 214 19.66 11.76 33.38
N GLY A 215 18.77 11.28 32.51
CA GLY A 215 17.34 10.96 32.71
C GLY A 215 16.49 11.73 33.73
N LYS A 216 15.41 12.36 33.25
CA LYS A 216 14.16 12.53 33.99
C LYS A 216 13.03 11.66 33.39
N PRO A 217 12.00 11.29 34.19
CA PRO A 217 11.18 10.11 33.98
C PRO A 217 10.08 10.37 32.94
N GLY A 218 10.39 10.13 31.67
CA GLY A 218 9.38 10.17 30.59
C GLY A 218 9.42 8.96 29.65
N THR A 219 10.48 8.16 29.70
CA THR A 219 10.68 7.03 28.79
C THR A 219 10.05 5.77 29.36
N ALA A 220 8.72 5.76 29.39
CA ALA A 220 7.89 4.65 29.84
C ALA A 220 8.26 3.31 29.17
N GLY A 221 9.18 2.54 29.76
CA GLY A 221 9.57 1.21 29.31
C GLY A 221 10.51 1.15 28.10
N LEU A 222 10.96 2.29 27.55
CA LEU A 222 11.80 2.32 26.34
C LEU A 222 13.29 2.04 26.61
N HIS A 223 13.75 2.15 27.86
CA HIS A 223 15.15 1.91 28.24
C HIS A 223 16.19 2.49 27.27
N PRO A 224 16.19 3.82 27.04
CA PRO A 224 17.12 4.44 26.11
C PRO A 224 18.57 4.25 26.57
N HIS A 225 19.42 3.80 25.66
CA HIS A 225 20.85 3.64 25.88
C HIS A 225 21.58 3.83 24.55
N PHE A 226 22.90 3.93 24.60
CA PHE A 226 23.68 4.04 23.37
C PHE A 226 24.30 2.71 23.00
N THR A 227 24.18 2.36 21.72
CA THR A 227 24.88 1.24 21.11
C THR A 227 25.94 1.74 20.14
N PHE A 228 27.06 1.04 20.09
CA PHE A 228 28.15 1.34 19.16
C PHE A 228 27.95 0.59 17.85
N PHE A 229 28.33 1.21 16.75
CA PHE A 229 28.30 0.60 15.43
C PHE A 229 29.57 0.91 14.65
N HIS A 230 29.91 0.02 13.73
CA HIS A 230 30.97 0.22 12.75
C HIS A 230 30.31 0.37 11.38
N SER A 231 30.67 1.41 10.63
CA SER A 231 30.22 1.60 9.25
C SER A 231 31.41 1.78 8.34
N ILE A 232 31.25 1.43 7.06
CA ILE A 232 32.29 1.67 6.05
C ILE A 232 32.60 3.17 6.02
N GLY A 233 33.83 3.54 6.40
CA GLY A 233 34.31 4.93 6.43
C GLY A 233 34.20 5.66 7.80
N LYS A 234 33.68 5.02 8.86
CA LYS A 234 33.66 5.59 10.21
C LYS A 234 34.06 4.52 11.23
N GLU A 235 35.21 4.69 11.88
CA GLU A 235 35.80 3.65 12.73
C GLU A 235 34.93 3.31 13.96
N GLN A 236 34.30 4.29 14.61
CA GLN A 236 33.32 4.05 15.67
C GLN A 236 32.22 5.11 15.63
N GLY A 237 30.97 4.66 15.42
CA GLY A 237 29.77 5.48 15.53
C GLY A 237 28.94 5.09 16.74
N MET A 238 28.11 6.01 17.22
CA MET A 238 27.18 5.79 18.34
C MET A 238 25.75 6.06 17.86
N MET A 239 24.82 5.18 18.21
CA MET A 239 23.40 5.34 17.94
C MET A 239 22.60 5.23 19.23
N LEU A 240 21.54 6.02 19.33
CA LEU A 240 20.56 5.88 20.40
C LEU A 240 19.67 4.67 20.10
N ALA A 241 19.66 3.73 21.04
CA ALA A 241 18.85 2.53 21.02
C ALA A 241 17.78 2.56 22.11
N VAL A 242 16.64 1.94 21.82
CA VAL A 242 15.53 1.71 22.75
C VAL A 242 15.09 0.25 22.66
N THR A 243 14.38 -0.20 23.68
CA THR A 243 13.74 -1.52 23.72
C THR A 243 12.22 -1.35 23.61
N PHE A 244 11.60 -2.11 22.72
CA PHE A 244 10.13 -2.19 22.62
C PHE A 244 9.60 -3.45 23.31
N GLU A 245 8.29 -3.65 23.39
CA GLU A 245 7.71 -4.82 24.06
C GLU A 245 7.87 -6.08 23.20
N ARG A 246 7.54 -5.97 21.91
CA ARG A 246 7.57 -7.11 20.98
C ARG A 246 7.72 -6.64 19.53
N LEU A 247 8.40 -7.43 18.72
CA LEU A 247 8.46 -7.30 17.27
C LEU A 247 7.94 -8.59 16.65
N CYS A 248 6.98 -8.52 15.74
CA CYS A 248 6.56 -9.69 14.96
C CYS A 248 6.85 -9.46 13.47
N ILE A 249 7.53 -10.41 12.85
CA ILE A 249 7.96 -10.41 11.45
C ILE A 249 7.12 -11.45 10.69
N GLN A 250 6.40 -10.99 9.68
CA GLN A 250 5.58 -11.86 8.83
C GLN A 250 6.44 -12.43 7.71
N THR A 251 6.96 -13.66 7.89
CA THR A 251 7.66 -14.38 6.82
C THR A 251 6.66 -15.20 5.99
N PRO A 252 7.05 -15.66 4.78
CA PRO A 252 6.21 -16.56 3.99
C PRO A 252 5.90 -17.91 4.67
N ALA A 253 6.76 -18.37 5.59
CA ALA A 253 6.62 -19.67 6.26
C ALA A 253 5.88 -19.55 7.60
N GLU A 254 6.24 -18.54 8.40
CA GLU A 254 5.73 -18.38 9.77
C GLU A 254 5.79 -16.91 10.23
N VAL A 255 5.17 -16.65 11.38
CA VAL A 255 5.30 -15.35 12.07
C VAL A 255 6.34 -15.50 13.17
N VAL A 256 7.48 -14.84 13.00
CA VAL A 256 8.57 -14.83 13.99
C VAL A 256 8.34 -13.65 14.94
N CYS A 257 8.11 -13.91 16.22
CA CYS A 257 7.95 -12.86 17.24
C CYS A 257 9.14 -12.85 18.21
N ILE A 258 9.68 -11.66 18.45
CA ILE A 258 10.83 -11.38 19.31
C ILE A 258 10.36 -10.50 20.46
N ASP A 259 10.57 -10.96 21.69
CA ASP A 259 10.27 -10.18 22.90
C ASP A 259 11.44 -9.27 23.28
N ASN A 260 11.10 -8.07 23.75
CA ASN A 260 12.07 -7.03 24.11
C ASN A 260 13.13 -6.79 23.02
N PRO A 261 12.71 -6.50 21.76
CA PRO A 261 13.63 -6.24 20.66
C PRO A 261 14.33 -4.88 20.83
N VAL A 262 15.59 -4.81 20.43
CA VAL A 262 16.39 -3.57 20.49
C VAL A 262 16.37 -2.88 19.13
N PHE A 263 16.03 -1.60 19.15
CA PHE A 263 15.98 -0.74 17.97
C PHE A 263 16.89 0.47 18.15
N ALA A 264 17.86 0.63 17.26
CA ALA A 264 18.62 1.86 17.10
C ALA A 264 17.93 2.80 16.09
N PHE A 265 18.05 4.11 16.28
CA PHE A 265 17.47 5.08 15.35
C PHE A 265 18.53 5.90 14.64
N SER A 266 18.47 5.85 13.30
CA SER A 266 19.20 6.80 12.48
C SER A 266 18.30 8.01 12.22
N PHE A 267 18.75 9.16 12.72
CA PHE A 267 18.16 10.46 12.38
C PHE A 267 18.73 11.03 11.07
N GLU A 268 19.70 10.35 10.48
CA GLU A 268 20.20 10.65 9.14
C GLU A 268 19.49 9.73 8.13
N THR A 269 18.82 10.35 7.15
CA THR A 269 17.89 9.67 6.22
C THR A 269 18.58 8.97 5.04
N SER A 270 19.89 9.05 4.92
CA SER A 270 20.64 8.62 3.72
C SER A 270 20.72 7.10 3.55
N ALA A 271 20.55 6.31 4.61
CA ALA A 271 20.73 4.85 4.58
C ALA A 271 19.46 4.04 4.23
N PHE A 272 18.29 4.68 4.13
CA PHE A 272 17.02 3.98 3.94
C PHE A 272 16.46 4.14 2.52
N GLY A 273 16.02 3.02 1.93
CA GLY A 273 15.25 3.02 0.70
C GLY A 273 13.81 3.53 0.91
N LYS A 274 13.12 3.89 -0.18
CA LYS A 274 11.70 4.34 -0.12
C LYS A 274 10.69 3.23 0.21
N GLU A 275 11.14 1.98 0.27
CA GLU A 275 10.27 0.79 0.34
C GLU A 275 10.18 0.15 1.73
N TYR A 276 10.99 0.58 2.69
CA TYR A 276 11.05 0.05 4.04
C TYR A 276 11.44 1.14 5.04
N GLU A 277 10.96 1.03 6.28
CA GLU A 277 11.23 1.98 7.36
C GLU A 277 12.19 1.43 8.43
N VAL A 278 12.47 0.12 8.38
CA VAL A 278 13.30 -0.61 9.34
C VAL A 278 14.30 -1.50 8.59
N LEU A 279 15.55 -1.50 9.05
CA LEU A 279 16.57 -2.50 8.71
C LEU A 279 16.57 -3.57 9.80
N LEU A 280 16.07 -4.75 9.46
CA LEU A 280 16.06 -5.89 10.37
C LEU A 280 17.45 -6.49 10.45
N ASN A 281 17.85 -6.87 11.66
CA ASN A 281 19.10 -7.55 11.90
C ASN A 281 19.07 -8.97 11.32
N SER A 282 20.22 -9.39 10.78
CA SER A 282 20.40 -10.72 10.19
C SER A 282 20.18 -11.89 11.15
N ARG A 283 20.30 -11.69 12.47
CA ARG A 283 20.13 -12.76 13.47
C ARG A 283 18.68 -12.95 13.95
N LEU A 284 17.72 -12.24 13.35
CA LEU A 284 16.31 -12.33 13.71
C LEU A 284 15.54 -13.40 12.93
N LEU A 285 16.07 -13.84 11.79
CA LEU A 285 15.50 -14.85 10.89
C LEU A 285 16.51 -15.95 10.57
#